data_AF-A0A2E4KXB4-F1
#
_entry.id   AF-A0A2E4KXB4-F1
#
_cell.length_a   1.000
_cell.length_b   1.000
_cell.length_c   1.000
_cell.angle_alpha   90.00
_cell.angle_beta   90.00
_cell.angle_gamma   90.00
#
_symmetry.space_group_name_H-M   'P 1'
#
loop_
_entity.id
_entity.type
_entity.pdbx_description
1 polymer ?
#
loop_
_entity_poly.entity_id
_entity_poly.type
_entity_poly.pdbx_seq_one_letter_code
_entity_poly.pdbx_strand_id
1 'polypeptide(L)' 'MDEDNELWFDFNMNYTSVKQVYTSLCFHLEKWPGNSIDPNEQERLQELKSNFYKLMLEKQYICE' A
#
# COMPACT_ATOMS: atom_id res chain seq x y z
N MET A 1 -6.06 25.23 -16.19
CA MET A 1 -6.62 24.31 -15.19
C MET A 1 -5.42 23.57 -14.68
N ASP A 2 -4.99 23.93 -13.48
CA ASP A 2 -3.72 23.50 -12.91
C ASP A 2 -3.67 21.97 -12.89
N GLU A 3 -2.68 21.41 -13.58
CA GLU A 3 -2.29 20.01 -13.42
C GLU A 3 -1.91 19.85 -11.95
N ASP A 4 -2.73 19.15 -11.17
CA ASP A 4 -2.34 18.64 -9.86
C ASP A 4 -1.05 17.85 -10.06
N ASN A 5 0.09 18.48 -9.76
CA ASN A 5 1.38 17.84 -9.79
C ASN A 5 1.36 16.74 -8.72
N GLU A 6 1.04 15.51 -9.13
CA GLU A 6 1.16 14.34 -8.25
C GLU A 6 2.59 14.30 -7.72
N LEU A 7 2.74 14.57 -6.42
CA LEU A 7 4.02 14.51 -5.74
C LEU A 7 4.35 13.04 -5.50
N TRP A 8 5.22 12.50 -6.34
CA TRP A 8 5.74 11.14 -6.19
C TRP A 8 6.91 11.12 -5.20
N PHE A 9 6.96 10.05 -4.40
CA PHE A 9 8.08 9.77 -3.48
C PHE A 9 8.75 8.46 -3.89
N ASP A 10 10.08 8.49 -4.01
CA ASP A 10 10.92 7.29 -4.11
C ASP A 10 11.44 6.89 -2.73
N PHE A 11 11.27 5.62 -2.37
CA PHE A 11 11.84 5.06 -1.15
C PHE A 11 12.39 3.66 -1.39
N ASN A 12 13.59 3.40 -0.86
CA ASN A 12 14.21 2.09 -0.92
C ASN A 12 13.79 1.26 0.29
N MET A 13 13.12 0.14 0.03
CA MET A 13 12.68 -0.80 1.06
C MET A 13 13.19 -2.21 0.77
N ASN A 14 13.71 -2.87 1.80
CA ASN A 14 14.02 -4.30 1.69
C ASN A 14 12.73 -5.14 1.77
N TYR A 15 12.80 -6.39 1.33
CA TYR A 15 11.64 -7.30 1.32
C TYR A 15 10.97 -7.46 2.68
N THR A 16 11.74 -7.51 3.77
CA THR A 16 11.19 -7.63 5.13
C THR A 16 10.34 -6.41 5.48
N SER A 17 10.80 -5.21 5.12
CA SER A 17 10.05 -3.95 5.29
C SER A 17 8.77 -3.95 4.44
N VAL A 18 8.85 -4.36 3.17
CA VAL A 18 7.67 -4.47 2.28
C VAL A 18 6.62 -5.42 2.89
N LYS A 19 7.08 -6.59 3.35
CA LYS A 19 6.23 -7.58 4.02
C LYS A 19 5.60 -7.04 5.29
N GLN A 20 6.36 -6.29 6.09
CA GLN A 20 5.86 -5.70 7.34
C GLN A 20 4.77 -4.64 7.09
N VAL A 21 4.94 -3.80 6.06
CA VAL A 21 3.91 -2.83 5.66
C VAL A 21 2.65 -3.55 5.18
N TYR A 22 2.79 -4.57 4.33
CA TYR A 22 1.66 -5.39 3.89
C TYR A 22 0.90 -6.01 5.07
N THR A 23 1.61 -6.63 6.02
CA THR A 23 0.99 -7.22 7.22
C THR A 23 0.26 -6.17 8.05
N SER A 24 0.84 -4.97 8.21
CA SER A 24 0.19 -3.86 8.91
C SER A 24 -1.10 -3.44 8.20
N LEU A 25 -1.10 -3.31 6.88
CA LEU A 25 -2.28 -2.94 6.10
C LEU A 25 -3.41 -3.97 6.24
N CYS A 26 -3.09 -5.27 6.20
CA CYS A 26 -4.08 -6.33 6.44
C CYS A 26 -4.70 -6.22 7.84
N PHE A 27 -3.87 -6.06 8.87
CA PHE A 27 -4.35 -5.91 10.25
C PHE A 27 -5.26 -4.69 10.41
N HIS A 28 -4.90 -3.55 9.81
CA HIS A 28 -5.70 -2.32 9.91
C HIS A 28 -7.02 -2.46 9.17
N LEU A 29 -7.01 -3.00 7.94
CA LEU A 29 -8.24 -3.21 7.16
C LEU A 29 -9.22 -4.19 7.82
N GLU A 30 -8.73 -5.15 8.61
CA GLU A 30 -9.61 -6.07 9.35
C GLU A 30 -10.26 -5.43 10.59
N LYS A 31 -9.63 -4.39 11.17
CA LYS A 31 -10.02 -3.85 12.49
C LYS A 31 -10.56 -2.44 12.45
N TRP A 32 -10.23 -1.66 11.44
CA TRP A 32 -10.62 -0.27 11.28
C TRP A 32 -11.69 -0.17 10.19
N PRO A 33 -12.96 0.17 10.52
CA PRO A 33 -14.05 0.21 9.55
C PRO A 33 -14.05 1.44 8.63
N GLY A 34 -13.11 2.36 8.81
CA GLY A 34 -13.05 3.65 8.15
C GLY A 34 -13.48 4.78 9.10
N ASN A 35 -13.26 6.02 8.66
CA ASN A 35 -13.81 7.19 9.34
C ASN A 35 -14.85 7.89 8.44
N SER A 36 -15.75 8.66 9.03
CA SER A 36 -16.81 9.38 8.30
C SER A 36 -16.35 10.67 7.63
N ILE A 37 -15.11 11.10 7.89
CA ILE A 37 -14.53 12.33 7.35
C ILE A 37 -14.02 12.09 5.94
N ASP A 38 -13.52 10.88 5.66
CA ASP A 38 -13.01 10.49 4.35
C ASP A 38 -13.60 9.16 3.89
N PRO A 39 -14.67 9.20 3.06
CA PRO A 39 -15.35 7.99 2.60
C PRO A 39 -14.49 7.10 1.70
N ASN A 40 -13.41 7.65 1.12
CA ASN A 40 -12.54 6.95 0.18
C ASN A 40 -11.27 6.41 0.86
N GLU A 41 -11.09 6.65 2.16
CA GLU A 41 -9.94 6.15 2.93
C GLU A 41 -9.79 4.63 2.79
N GLN A 42 -10.90 3.89 2.92
CA GLN A 42 -10.90 2.44 2.85
C GLN A 42 -10.49 1.92 1.46
N GLU A 43 -10.97 2.55 0.40
CA GLU A 43 -10.62 2.19 -0.97
C GLU A 43 -9.11 2.39 -1.22
N ARG A 44 -8.57 3.55 -0.88
CA ARG A 44 -7.15 3.85 -1.05
C ARG A 44 -6.25 2.92 -0.23
N LEU A 45 -6.69 2.50 0.97
CA LEU A 45 -5.97 1.51 1.78
C LEU A 45 -5.98 0.11 1.14
N GLN A 46 -7.08 -0.30 0.49
CA GLN A 46 -7.17 -1.56 -0.26
C GLN A 46 -6.27 -1.55 -1.50
N GLU A 47 -6.21 -0.42 -2.22
CA GLU A 47 -5.28 -0.22 -3.34
C GLU A 47 -3.84 -0.30 -2.86
N LEU A 48 -3.51 0.37 -1.76
CA LEU A 48 -2.17 0.34 -1.17
C LEU A 48 -1.76 -1.09 -0.78
N LYS A 49 -2.66 -1.84 -0.12
CA LYS A 49 -2.44 -3.27 0.18
C LYS A 49 -2.12 -4.07 -1.09
N SER A 50 -2.86 -3.84 -2.17
CA SER A 50 -2.66 -4.52 -3.45
C SER A 50 -1.30 -4.19 -4.08
N ASN A 51 -0.85 -2.94 -3.99
CA ASN A 51 0.46 -2.52 -4.49
C ASN A 51 1.61 -3.18 -3.70
N PHE A 52 1.52 -3.21 -2.37
CA PHE A 52 2.51 -3.90 -1.55
C PHE A 52 2.54 -5.41 -1.77
N TYR A 53 1.38 -6.03 -2.07
CA TYR A 53 1.32 -7.45 -2.45
C TYR A 53 2.06 -7.72 -3.76
N LYS A 54 1.86 -6.88 -4.79
CA LYS A 54 2.58 -6.98 -6.08
C LYS A 54 4.10 -6.89 -5.89
N LEU A 55 4.58 -5.93 -5.10
CA LEU A 55 6.00 -5.78 -4.80
C LEU A 55 6.61 -7.03 -4.13
N MET A 56 5.86 -7.70 -3.24
CA MET A 56 6.32 -8.96 -2.65
C MET A 56 6.43 -10.09 -3.68
N LEU A 57 5.47 -10.17 -4.62
CA LEU A 57 5.46 -11.19 -5.66
C LEU A 57 6.58 -10.99 -6.67
N GLU A 58 6.86 -9.75 -7.08
CA GLU A 58 7.96 -9.46 -8.01
C GLU A 58 9.30 -10.03 -7.52
N LYS A 59 9.59 -9.94 -6.22
CA LYS A 59 10.79 -10.58 -5.66
C LYS A 59 10.73 -12.11 -5.71
N GLN A 60 9.56 -12.71 -5.52
CA GLN A 60 9.41 -14.16 -5.58
C GLN A 60 9.72 -14.69 -6.99
N TYR A 61 9.36 -13.96 -8.05
CA TYR A 61 9.62 -14.35 -9.44
C TYR A 61 11.03 -14.00 -9.94
N ILE A 62 11.73 -13.04 -9.32
CA ILE A 62 13.11 -12.66 -9.72
C ILE A 62 14.17 -13.61 -9.13
N CYS A 63 13.84 -14.37 -8.07
CA CYS A 63 14.75 -15.31 -7.43
C CYS A 63 14.58 -16.77 -7.87
N GLU A 64 13.71 -17.05 -8.85
CA GLU A 64 13.60 -18.33 -9.57
C GLU A 64 14.35 -18.27 -10.91
#